data_AF-A0A7W0KB18-F1
#
_entry.id   AF-A0A7W0KB18-F1
#
_cell.length_a   1.000
_cell.length_b   1.000
_cell.length_c   1.000
_cell.angle_alpha   90.00
_cell.angle_beta   90.00
_cell.angle_gamma   90.00
#
_symmetry.space_group_name_H-M   'P 1'
#
loop_
_entity.id
_entity.type
_entity.pdbx_description
1 polymer ?
#
loop_
_entity_poly.entity_id
_entity_poly.type
_entity_poly.pdbx_seq_one_letter_code
_entity_poly.pdbx_strand_id
1 'polypeptide(L)'
;MKVLYFDCFSGAAGDMILGALLDAGLPFGELKQALGSLGVEGWDVSADKVVKTGITATKFRVHEPVVAGQEHQPHRHYHLAGIKKRIDQSALSGSGKTRAKALFDR
;
A
#
# COMPACT_ATOMS: atom_id res chain seq x y z
N MET A 1 15.80 -17.93 13.70
CA MET A 1 14.65 -17.42 12.94
C MET A 1 14.26 -16.07 13.53
N LYS A 2 14.16 -15.00 12.72
CA LYS A 2 13.63 -13.71 13.18
C LYS A 2 12.18 -13.62 12.74
N VAL A 3 11.25 -13.49 13.69
CA VAL A 3 9.81 -13.41 13.43
C VAL A 3 9.33 -12.01 13.78
N LEU A 4 8.51 -11.41 12.91
CA LEU A 4 7.75 -10.22 13.22
C LEU A 4 6.30 -10.64 13.42
N TYR A 5 5.73 -10.31 14.58
CA TYR A 5 4.40 -10.74 15.00
C TYR A 5 3.48 -9.53 15.15
N PHE A 6 2.32 -9.59 14.51
CA PHE A 6 1.28 -8.57 14.63
C PHE A 6 0.19 -9.07 15.59
N ASP A 7 0.13 -8.46 16.78
CA ASP A 7 -0.97 -8.65 17.71
C ASP A 7 -2.08 -7.61 17.44
N CYS A 8 -3.00 -7.96 16.54
CA CYS A 8 -4.04 -7.04 16.08
C CYS A 8 -5.41 -7.49 16.60
N PHE A 9 -5.90 -6.85 17.67
CA PHE A 9 -7.22 -7.14 18.25
C PHE A 9 -8.39 -6.90 17.28
N SER A 10 -8.24 -6.00 16.29
CA SER A 10 -9.27 -5.65 15.31
C SER A 10 -8.77 -5.69 13.85
N GLY A 11 -7.69 -6.42 13.59
CA GLY A 11 -6.98 -6.41 12.30
C GLY A 11 -6.16 -5.14 12.06
N ALA A 12 -5.40 -5.12 10.95
CA ALA A 12 -4.60 -3.97 10.54
C ALA A 12 -4.71 -3.73 9.03
N ALA A 13 -4.96 -2.47 8.66
CA ALA A 13 -4.94 -2.00 7.28
C ALA A 13 -3.51 -1.96 6.73
N GLY A 14 -3.38 -1.97 5.40
CA GLY A 14 -2.09 -2.05 4.72
C GLY A 14 -1.16 -0.87 5.05
N ASP A 15 -1.69 0.34 5.15
CA ASP A 15 -0.94 1.54 5.55
C ASP A 15 -0.43 1.45 7.00
N MET A 16 -1.22 0.87 7.91
CA MET A 16 -0.80 0.61 9.29
C MET A 16 0.34 -0.42 9.35
N ILE A 17 0.26 -1.48 8.54
CA ILE A 17 1.35 -2.47 8.42
C ILE A 17 2.62 -1.82 7.87
N LEU A 18 2.51 -1.00 6.81
CA LEU A 18 3.66 -0.29 6.25
C LEU A 18 4.27 0.68 7.26
N GLY A 19 3.46 1.44 8.00
CA GLY A 19 3.91 2.30 9.09
C GLY A 19 4.69 1.53 10.16
N ALA A 20 4.16 0.38 10.60
CA ALA A 20 4.82 -0.47 11.57
C ALA A 20 6.16 -1.04 11.06
N LEU A 21 6.25 -1.40 9.77
CA LEU A 21 7.51 -1.86 9.17
C LEU A 21 8.56 -0.75 9.10
N LEU A 22 8.15 0.49 8.80
CA LEU A 22 9.04 1.66 8.86
C LEU A 22 9.55 1.88 10.29
N ASP A 23 8.68 1.75 11.30
CA ASP A 23 9.07 1.81 12.71
C ASP A 23 10.01 0.66 13.13
N ALA A 24 9.88 -0.50 12.50
CA ALA A 24 10.76 -1.65 12.68
C ALA A 24 12.11 -1.54 11.93
N GLY A 25 12.34 -0.44 11.20
CA GLY A 25 13.62 -0.14 10.55
C GLY A 25 13.65 -0.38 9.04
N LEU A 26 12.52 -0.64 8.38
CA LEU A 26 12.45 -0.66 6.91
C LEU A 26 12.80 0.72 6.34
N PRO A 27 13.80 0.86 5.45
CA PRO A 27 14.09 2.15 4.83
C PRO A 27 12.95 2.61 3.92
N PHE A 28 12.50 3.86 4.10
CA PHE A 28 11.42 4.44 3.31
C PHE A 28 11.70 4.43 1.79
N GLY A 29 12.96 4.64 1.39
CA GLY A 29 13.38 4.59 -0.01
C GLY A 29 13.17 3.20 -0.64
N GLU A 30 13.51 2.13 0.07
CA GLU A 30 13.30 0.75 -0.40
C GLU A 30 11.81 0.43 -0.50
N LEU A 31 11.00 0.89 0.46
CA LEU A 31 9.54 0.76 0.39
C LEU A 31 8.98 1.49 -0.84
N LYS A 32 9.41 2.74 -1.08
CA LYS A 32 8.98 3.53 -2.25
C LYS A 32 9.35 2.84 -3.56
N GLN A 33 10.56 2.30 -3.64
CA GLN A 33 11.01 1.52 -4.81
C GLN A 33 10.18 0.25 -5.00
N ALA A 34 9.90 -0.51 -3.93
CA ALA A 34 9.08 -1.70 -4.00
C ALA A 34 7.65 -1.40 -4.47
N LEU A 35 7.03 -0.31 -4.00
CA LEU A 35 5.71 0.14 -4.47
C LEU A 35 5.73 0.55 -5.95
N GLY A 36 6.85 1.10 -6.43
CA GLY A 36 7.08 1.37 -7.86
C GLY A 36 6.93 0.13 -8.75
N SER A 37 7.19 -1.07 -8.22
CA SER A 37 7.03 -2.32 -8.97
C SER A 37 5.57 -2.63 -9.35
N LEU A 38 4.59 -1.96 -8.73
CA LEU A 38 3.17 -2.15 -9.05
C LEU A 38 2.81 -1.61 -10.45
N GLY A 39 3.64 -0.74 -11.04
CA GLY A 39 3.36 -0.15 -12.36
C GLY A 39 2.12 0.76 -12.37
N VAL A 40 1.78 1.32 -11.21
CA VAL A 40 0.74 2.34 -11.07
C VAL A 40 1.41 3.70 -11.16
N GLU A 41 0.83 4.63 -11.91
CA GLU A 41 1.37 5.97 -12.11
C GLU A 41 0.57 7.01 -11.33
N GLY A 42 1.18 8.18 -11.10
CA GLY A 42 0.50 9.37 -10.58
C GLY A 42 0.30 9.40 -9.07
N TRP A 43 0.77 8.41 -8.32
CA TRP A 43 0.73 8.42 -6.86
C TRP A 43 2.02 8.98 -6.26
N ASP A 44 1.93 9.46 -5.02
CA ASP A 44 3.08 9.70 -4.16
C ASP A 44 2.82 9.12 -2.76
N VAL A 45 3.85 9.03 -1.92
CA VAL A 45 3.74 8.50 -0.56
C VAL A 45 4.45 9.40 0.42
N SER A 46 3.88 9.52 1.62
CA SER A 46 4.54 10.17 2.75
C SER A 46 4.49 9.29 3.99
N ALA A 47 5.43 9.52 4.90
CA ALA A 47 5.51 8.84 6.18
C ALA A 47 5.90 9.88 7.24
N ASP A 48 4.98 10.16 8.16
CA ASP A 48 5.17 11.16 9.21
C ASP A 48 5.05 10.49 10.59
N LYS A 49 5.84 10.94 11.55
CA LYS A 49 5.62 10.56 12.95
C LYS A 49 4.36 11.25 13.46
N VAL A 50 3.50 10.47 14.08
CA VAL A 50 2.26 10.94 14.72
C VAL A 50 2.19 10.40 16.15
N VAL A 51 1.53 11.14 17.03
CA VAL A 51 1.11 10.65 18.33
C VAL A 51 -0.39 10.45 18.28
N LYS A 52 -0.86 9.21 18.42
CA LYS A 52 -2.28 8.87 18.50
C LYS A 52 -2.55 8.26 19.86
N THR A 53 -3.45 8.86 20.63
CA THR A 53 -3.80 8.42 21.99
C THR A 53 -2.58 8.16 22.88
N GLY A 54 -1.56 9.03 22.80
CA GLY A 54 -0.31 8.91 23.58
C GLY A 54 0.74 7.93 23.03
N ILE A 55 0.47 7.25 21.91
CA ILE A 55 1.39 6.30 21.28
C ILE A 55 1.99 6.92 20.03
N THR A 56 3.33 6.93 19.95
CA THR A 56 4.06 7.35 18.75
C THR A 56 4.04 6.25 17.70
N ALA A 57 3.68 6.58 16.47
CA ALA A 57 3.69 5.67 15.33
C ALA A 57 4.07 6.41 14.05
N THR A 58 4.46 5.66 13.01
CA THR A 58 4.56 6.21 11.65
C THR A 58 3.22 6.12 10.93
N LYS A 59 2.69 7.27 10.50
CA LYS A 59 1.51 7.36 9.63
C LYS A 59 1.95 7.38 8.17
N PHE A 60 1.87 6.22 7.53
CA PHE A 60 2.05 6.08 6.09
C PHE A 60 0.81 6.58 5.35
N ARG A 61 0.98 7.36 4.28
CA ARG A 61 -0.11 7.84 3.43
C ARG A 61 0.24 7.63 1.97
N VAL A 62 -0.75 7.21 1.19
CA VAL A 62 -0.72 7.22 -0.27
C VAL A 62 -1.49 8.45 -0.71
N HIS A 63 -0.86 9.27 -1.54
CA HIS A 63 -1.44 10.44 -2.16
C HIS A 63 -1.81 10.09 -3.59
N GLU A 64 -3.08 10.22 -3.94
CA GLU A 64 -3.57 10.06 -5.29
C GLU A 64 -3.43 11.38 -6.06
N PRO A 65 -3.27 11.34 -7.40
CA PRO A 65 -3.15 12.57 -8.17
C PRO A 65 -4.45 13.36 -8.11
N VAL A 66 -4.37 14.61 -7.67
CA VAL A 66 -5.47 15.57 -7.78
C VAL A 66 -5.55 16.02 -9.24
N VAL A 67 -6.58 15.60 -9.96
CA VAL A 67 -6.87 16.18 -11.28
C VAL A 67 -7.45 17.58 -11.03
N ALA A 68 -6.69 18.62 -11.37
CA ALA A 68 -7.11 20.01 -11.21
C ALA A 68 -8.45 20.25 -11.93
N GLY A 69 -9.47 20.70 -11.18
CA GLY A 69 -10.81 21.01 -11.72
C GLY A 69 -11.92 20.00 -11.42
N GLN A 70 -11.65 18.92 -10.68
CA GLN A 70 -12.69 17.99 -10.22
C GLN A 70 -12.68 17.88 -8.70
N GLU A 71 -13.54 18.67 -8.03
CA GLU A 71 -13.82 18.55 -6.58
C GLU A 71 -14.45 17.19 -6.21
N HIS A 72 -14.92 16.43 -7.22
CA HIS A 72 -15.34 15.05 -7.11
C HIS A 72 -14.65 14.24 -8.20
N GLN A 73 -13.64 13.43 -7.85
CA GLN A 73 -13.19 12.40 -8.76
C GLN A 73 -14.35 11.41 -8.97
N PRO A 74 -14.79 11.13 -10.20
CA PRO A 74 -15.79 10.10 -10.43
C PRO A 74 -15.22 8.79 -9.90
N HIS A 75 -15.96 8.08 -9.04
CA HIS A 75 -15.56 6.77 -8.53
C HIS A 75 -15.11 5.90 -9.71
N ARG A 76 -13.79 5.67 -9.82
CA ARG A 76 -13.23 4.93 -10.93
C ARG A 76 -13.49 3.46 -10.67
N HIS A 77 -14.59 2.95 -11.20
CA HIS A 77 -14.94 1.54 -11.08
C HIS A 77 -13.94 0.70 -11.88
N TYR A 78 -13.04 0.03 -11.17
CA TYR A 78 -12.18 -0.98 -11.77
C TYR A 78 -12.91 -2.32 -11.75
N HIS A 79 -13.21 -2.87 -12.93
CA HIS A 79 -13.65 -4.25 -13.02
C HIS A 79 -12.53 -5.20 -12.62
N LEU A 80 -12.89 -6.35 -12.04
CA LEU A 80 -11.95 -7.39 -11.61
C LEU A 80 -10.95 -7.78 -12.73
N ALA A 81 -11.43 -7.92 -13.96
CA ALA A 81 -10.58 -8.20 -15.13
C ALA A 81 -9.51 -7.11 -15.34
N GLY A 82 -9.88 -5.83 -15.15
CA GLY A 82 -8.95 -4.70 -15.22
C GLY A 82 -7.92 -4.72 -14.10
N ILE A 83 -8.31 -5.06 -12.88
CA ILE A 83 -7.38 -5.20 -11.74
C ILE A 83 -6.39 -6.33 -12.00
N LYS A 84 -6.87 -7.52 -12.42
CA LYS A 84 -6.01 -8.67 -12.75
C LYS A 84 -5.02 -8.34 -13.88
N LYS A 85 -5.47 -7.65 -14.94
CA LYS A 85 -4.60 -7.19 -16.02
C LYS A 85 -3.49 -6.26 -15.51
N ARG A 86 -3.80 -5.31 -14.62
CA ARG A 86 -2.79 -4.43 -14.01
C ARG A 86 -1.78 -5.22 -13.17
N ILE A 87 -2.25 -6.19 -12.38
CA ILE A 87 -1.35 -7.08 -11.62
C ILE A 87 -0.42 -7.84 -12.57
N ASP A 88 -0.94 -8.37 -13.68
CA ASP A 88 -0.14 -9.09 -14.67
C ASP A 88 0.90 -8.20 -15.37
N GLN A 89 0.59 -6.90 -15.55
CA GLN A 89 1.49 -5.91 -16.13
C GLN A 89 2.53 -5.34 -15.16
N SER A 90 2.35 -5.53 -13.85
CA SER A 90 3.30 -5.08 -12.83
C SER A 90 4.66 -5.80 -12.94
N ALA A 91 5.69 -5.23 -12.31
CA ALA A 91 7.00 -5.84 -12.14
C ALA A 91 7.08 -6.78 -10.92
N LEU A 92 5.94 -7.17 -10.33
CA LEU A 92 5.91 -8.17 -9.25
C LEU A 92 6.44 -9.53 -9.74
N SER A 93 7.03 -10.30 -8.82
CA SER A 93 7.43 -11.68 -9.11
C SER A 93 6.22 -12.55 -9.50
N GLY A 94 6.45 -13.66 -10.19
CA GLY A 94 5.37 -14.59 -10.58
C GLY A 94 4.54 -15.06 -9.38
N SER A 95 5.21 -15.40 -8.26
CA SER A 95 4.53 -15.75 -7.01
C SER A 95 3.80 -14.57 -6.36
N GLY A 96 4.35 -13.35 -6.48
CA GLY A 96 3.70 -12.11 -6.07
C GLY A 96 2.39 -11.87 -6.81
N LYS A 97 2.40 -11.99 -8.16
CA LYS A 97 1.21 -11.85 -9.01
C LYS A 97 0.14 -12.88 -8.66
N THR A 98 0.52 -14.15 -8.47
CA THR A 98 -0.41 -15.22 -8.08
C THR A 98 -1.09 -14.91 -6.75
N ARG A 99 -0.32 -14.54 -5.72
CA ARG A 99 -0.89 -14.19 -4.40
C ARG A 99 -1.79 -12.96 -4.47
N ALA A 100 -1.38 -11.93 -5.21
CA ALA A 100 -2.17 -10.71 -5.36
C ALA A 100 -3.52 -10.98 -6.04
N LYS A 101 -3.54 -11.77 -7.12
CA LYS A 101 -4.81 -12.12 -7.80
C LYS A 101 -5.75 -12.93 -6.90
N ALA A 102 -5.21 -13.87 -6.12
CA ALA A 102 -5.99 -14.68 -5.20
C ALA A 102 -6.73 -13.86 -4.13
N LEU A 103 -6.26 -12.67 -3.77
CA LEU A 103 -6.98 -11.76 -2.84
C LEU A 103 -8.30 -11.25 -3.40
N PHE A 104 -8.45 -11.21 -4.73
CA PHE A 104 -9.65 -10.72 -5.42
C PHE A 104 -10.58 -11.86 -5.90
N ASP A 105 -10.22 -13.11 -5.65
CA ASP A 105 -10.98 -14.30 -6.06
C ASP A 105 -11.86 -14.86 -4.92
N ARG A 106 -12.05 -14.08 -3.84
CA ARG A 106 -12.86 -14.43 -2.66
C ARG A 106 -14.25 -13.83 -2.70
#